data_AF-A0A444XF25-F1
#
_entry.id   AF-A0A444XF25-F1
#
_cell.length_a   1.000
_cell.length_b   1.000
_cell.length_c   1.000
_cell.angle_alpha   90.00
_cell.angle_beta   90.00
_cell.angle_gamma   90.00
#
_symmetry.space_group_name_H-M   'P 1'
#
loop_
_entity.id
_entity.type
_entity.pdbx_description
1 polymer ?
#
loop_
_entity_poly.entity_id
_entity_poly.type
_entity_poly.pdbx_seq_one_letter_code
_entity_poly.pdbx_strand_id
1 'polypeptide(L)'
;MASRPGILTDWPWKPLGSFKYLVLAPFAFHSTYCMFVKDKSERDISTFLIVPFLLWRMLHNQIWITLSRYRTAKGNARIVDKGIEFDQVDRERDWDDQIIFNGFLYYLAAYTLNGASHLPMWRTDGVIMVFLLHAGPVEFLYYWLHRALHHHFLYSRYHSHHHSSVVTEPITSVIHPFAEHIAYFMLFAIPKLTAVFTKTASVGAMLGYVTYIDFMNNMGHCNFELLPHSLFSFFPPLKFLLYTPSFHSLHHTQFRTNYSLFMPLYDYIYNTTDKSSDDLHIKALSRREEIPEVVHITHLTKPESIYHLRLGFAYLASNPFATKWYLWLMWPVTAWSMTLTWVYGRTFIVERNQLDKLNLQTWAIPKYSVQWQNVAINKMIEEAILEADKKGTKVVSLGLMNQGEELNIYGGLYVSRHPKLKVKIVDGSSLVVALVLNTIPKGTTQVLLRGKLNKVAYAIAFKLCQQGIKVSQLSNFS
;
A
#
# COMPACT_ATOMS: atom_id res chain seq x y z
N MET A 1 9.53 -16.85 4.02
CA MET A 1 10.85 -17.23 3.46
C MET A 1 10.66 -18.29 2.39
N ALA A 2 11.64 -18.49 1.51
CA ALA A 2 11.59 -19.56 0.51
C ALA A 2 11.45 -20.93 1.18
N SER A 3 10.81 -21.88 0.48
CA SER A 3 10.49 -23.20 1.06
C SER A 3 11.72 -24.00 1.47
N ARG A 4 12.85 -23.79 0.79
CA ARG A 4 14.17 -24.37 1.09
C ARG A 4 15.25 -23.31 0.83
N PRO A 5 15.55 -22.40 1.76
CA PRO A 5 16.45 -21.27 1.53
C PRO A 5 17.78 -21.65 0.87
N GLY A 6 18.17 -20.91 -0.17
CA GLY A 6 19.46 -21.05 -0.85
C GLY A 6 20.59 -20.21 -0.22
N ILE A 7 21.76 -20.25 -0.84
CA ILE A 7 22.89 -19.36 -0.49
C ILE A 7 22.50 -17.91 -0.81
N LEU A 8 22.88 -16.96 0.04
CA LEU A 8 22.49 -15.54 -0.11
C LEU A 8 20.95 -15.36 -0.16
N THR A 9 20.20 -16.13 0.63
CA THR A 9 18.76 -15.88 0.79
C THR A 9 18.51 -14.56 1.51
N ASP A 10 19.22 -14.33 2.61
CA ASP A 10 19.06 -13.16 3.46
C ASP A 10 19.88 -11.96 2.98
N TRP A 11 19.36 -10.76 3.22
CA TRP A 11 20.06 -9.51 2.96
C TRP A 11 21.26 -9.32 3.89
N PRO A 12 22.39 -8.75 3.41
CA PRO A 12 23.59 -8.55 4.23
C PRO A 12 23.35 -7.69 5.49
N TRP A 13 22.42 -6.74 5.43
CA TRP A 13 22.06 -5.85 6.54
C TRP A 13 20.86 -6.32 7.36
N LYS A 14 20.37 -7.55 7.16
CA LYS A 14 19.30 -8.11 8.00
C LYS A 14 19.60 -7.99 9.51
N PRO A 15 20.85 -8.20 10.00
CA PRO A 15 21.18 -7.98 11.42
C PRO A 15 21.05 -6.53 11.90
N LEU A 16 21.09 -5.54 11.01
CA LEU A 16 20.95 -4.12 11.36
C LEU A 16 19.48 -3.74 11.66
N GLY A 17 18.51 -4.55 11.22
CA GLY A 17 17.08 -4.24 11.37
C GLY A 17 16.76 -2.83 10.87
N SER A 18 16.14 -2.01 11.72
CA SER A 18 15.79 -0.61 11.39
C SER A 18 16.99 0.33 11.16
N PHE A 19 18.22 -0.09 11.47
CA PHE A 19 19.44 0.68 11.19
C PHE A 19 20.00 0.47 9.78
N LYS A 20 19.34 -0.34 8.94
CA LYS A 20 19.78 -0.62 7.56
C LYS A 20 20.06 0.61 6.70
N TYR A 21 19.40 1.75 6.97
CA TYR A 21 19.65 3.00 6.26
C TYR A 21 21.07 3.58 6.48
N LEU A 22 21.77 3.18 7.54
CA LEU A 22 23.17 3.57 7.79
C LEU A 22 24.12 3.09 6.69
N VAL A 23 23.74 2.08 5.90
CA VAL A 23 24.50 1.60 4.73
C VAL A 23 24.74 2.73 3.72
N LEU A 24 23.78 3.64 3.55
CA LEU A 24 23.88 4.75 2.59
C LEU A 24 24.46 6.03 3.20
N ALA A 25 24.50 6.15 4.53
CA ALA A 25 24.82 7.40 5.21
C ALA A 25 26.18 8.00 4.79
N PRO A 26 27.30 7.24 4.74
CA PRO A 26 28.60 7.81 4.36
C PRO A 26 28.59 8.43 2.95
N PHE A 27 27.95 7.75 2.00
CA PHE A 27 27.88 8.21 0.61
C PHE A 27 26.92 9.39 0.44
N ALA A 28 25.78 9.37 1.14
CA ALA A 28 24.83 10.48 1.18
C ALA A 28 25.46 11.75 1.76
N PHE A 29 26.18 11.63 2.88
CA PHE A 29 26.89 12.76 3.48
C PHE A 29 28.01 13.28 2.56
N HIS A 30 28.82 12.39 1.99
CA HIS A 30 29.91 12.80 1.12
C HIS A 30 29.40 13.50 -0.15
N SER A 31 28.41 12.94 -0.85
CA SER A 31 27.82 13.55 -2.05
C SER A 31 27.16 14.90 -1.75
N THR A 32 26.49 15.02 -0.61
CA THR A 32 25.91 16.29 -0.14
C THR A 32 26.99 17.32 0.15
N TYR A 33 28.02 16.95 0.91
CA TYR A 33 29.16 17.82 1.21
C TYR A 33 29.83 18.33 -0.07
N CYS A 34 30.13 17.42 -1.01
CA CYS A 34 30.72 17.78 -2.30
C CYS A 34 29.84 18.75 -3.09
N MET A 35 28.52 18.62 -3.04
CA MET A 35 27.61 19.51 -3.75
C MET A 35 27.57 20.93 -3.17
N PHE A 36 27.64 21.07 -1.84
CA PHE A 36 27.47 22.37 -1.17
C PHE A 36 28.78 23.10 -0.87
N VAL A 37 29.87 22.38 -0.64
CA VAL A 37 31.14 22.95 -0.18
C VAL A 37 32.14 23.16 -1.32
N LYS A 38 32.15 22.28 -2.34
CA LYS A 38 33.11 22.41 -3.43
C LYS A 38 32.75 23.52 -4.42
N ASP A 39 33.78 23.93 -5.16
CA ASP A 39 33.67 24.87 -6.28
C ASP A 39 32.74 24.34 -7.37
N LYS A 40 32.09 25.25 -8.09
CA LYS A 40 31.07 24.90 -9.10
C LYS A 40 31.57 23.92 -10.16
N SER A 41 32.85 24.00 -10.53
CA SER A 41 33.48 23.12 -11.52
C SER A 41 33.68 21.67 -11.03
N GLU A 42 33.67 21.44 -9.72
CA GLU A 42 33.84 20.11 -9.11
C GLU A 42 32.52 19.48 -8.65
N ARG A 43 31.40 20.18 -8.82
CA ARG A 43 30.09 19.70 -8.35
C ARG A 43 29.55 18.64 -9.29
N ASP A 44 29.18 17.51 -8.71
CA ASP A 44 28.47 16.45 -9.41
C ASP A 44 26.99 16.41 -9.00
N ILE A 45 26.15 17.08 -9.80
CA ILE A 45 24.69 17.06 -9.63
C ILE A 45 24.14 15.64 -9.79
N SER A 46 24.71 14.84 -10.69
CA SER A 46 24.20 13.49 -10.97
C SER A 46 24.36 12.55 -9.77
N THR A 47 25.51 12.61 -9.08
CA THR A 47 25.75 11.85 -7.84
C THR A 47 24.94 12.40 -6.66
N PHE A 48 24.79 13.73 -6.56
CA PHE A 48 23.96 14.36 -5.53
C PHE A 48 22.49 13.94 -5.63
N LEU A 49 21.97 13.81 -6.86
CA LEU A 49 20.58 13.42 -7.11
C LEU A 49 20.24 11.96 -6.74
N ILE A 50 21.22 11.14 -6.35
CA ILE A 50 20.96 9.75 -5.91
C ILE A 50 20.01 9.74 -4.70
N VAL A 51 20.25 10.51 -3.63
CA VAL A 51 19.35 10.52 -2.45
C VAL A 51 17.93 11.02 -2.81
N PRO A 52 17.76 12.20 -3.44
CA PRO A 52 16.44 12.64 -3.90
C PRO A 52 15.72 11.58 -4.76
N PHE A 53 16.47 10.87 -5.60
CA PHE A 53 15.91 9.81 -6.42
C PHE A 53 15.46 8.59 -5.61
N LEU A 54 16.23 8.13 -4.62
CA LEU A 54 15.80 7.03 -3.75
C LEU A 54 14.54 7.40 -2.94
N LEU A 55 14.45 8.65 -2.47
CA LEU A 55 13.25 9.17 -1.81
C LEU A 55 12.05 9.21 -2.78
N TRP A 56 12.26 9.61 -4.03
CA TRP A 56 11.25 9.52 -5.07
C TRP A 56 10.76 8.09 -5.27
N ARG A 57 11.66 7.10 -5.33
CA ARG A 57 11.27 5.68 -5.45
C ARG A 57 10.42 5.23 -4.26
N MET A 58 10.77 5.62 -3.03
CA MET A 58 9.96 5.30 -1.84
C MET A 58 8.56 5.92 -1.94
N LEU A 59 8.48 7.20 -2.30
CA LEU A 59 7.21 7.93 -2.46
C LEU A 59 6.36 7.31 -3.58
N HIS A 60 6.96 7.02 -4.72
CA HIS A 60 6.29 6.43 -5.87
C HIS A 60 5.67 5.07 -5.54
N ASN A 61 6.43 4.18 -4.88
CA ASN A 61 5.91 2.91 -4.38
C ASN A 61 4.76 3.12 -3.38
N GLN A 62 4.91 4.03 -2.42
CA GLN A 62 3.86 4.32 -1.44
C GLN A 62 2.57 4.85 -2.09
N ILE A 63 2.66 5.67 -3.14
CA ILE A 63 1.49 6.13 -3.91
C ILE A 63 0.77 4.94 -4.55
N TRP A 64 1.52 4.03 -5.17
CA TRP A 64 0.96 2.81 -5.78
C TRP A 64 0.31 1.89 -4.75
N ILE A 65 0.94 1.66 -3.59
CA ILE A 65 0.36 0.88 -2.47
C ILE A 65 -0.97 1.51 -2.05
N THR A 66 -0.97 2.83 -1.82
CA THR A 66 -2.16 3.58 -1.41
C THR A 66 -3.29 3.42 -2.44
N LEU A 67 -2.97 3.57 -3.73
CA LEU A 67 -3.93 3.42 -4.82
C LEU A 67 -4.46 1.99 -4.93
N SER A 68 -3.58 1.00 -4.89
CA SER A 68 -3.92 -0.43 -4.95
C SER A 68 -4.84 -0.83 -3.81
N ARG A 69 -4.52 -0.46 -2.57
CA ARG A 69 -5.36 -0.74 -1.39
C ARG A 69 -6.72 -0.06 -1.48
N TYR A 70 -6.75 1.20 -1.90
CA TYR A 70 -8.00 1.94 -2.08
C TYR A 70 -8.92 1.29 -3.12
N ARG A 71 -8.36 0.93 -4.28
CA ARG A 71 -9.09 0.25 -5.36
C ARG A 71 -9.58 -1.13 -4.95
N THR A 72 -8.73 -1.90 -4.26
CA THR A 72 -9.06 -3.24 -3.76
C THR A 72 -10.14 -3.20 -2.69
N ALA A 73 -10.11 -2.22 -1.78
CA ALA A 73 -11.13 -2.01 -0.76
C ALA A 73 -12.50 -1.64 -1.37
N LYS A 74 -12.49 -0.87 -2.45
CA LYS A 74 -13.68 -0.53 -3.23
C LYS A 74 -14.23 -1.73 -4.04
N GLY A 75 -13.35 -2.64 -4.44
CA GLY A 75 -13.68 -3.91 -5.10
C GLY A 75 -13.95 -3.82 -6.60
N ASN A 76 -13.96 -2.61 -7.17
CA ASN A 76 -14.14 -2.43 -8.61
C ASN A 76 -12.84 -2.72 -9.37
N ALA A 77 -12.98 -3.41 -10.51
CA ALA A 77 -11.84 -3.91 -11.27
C ALA A 77 -10.85 -4.81 -10.51
N ARG A 78 -11.25 -5.36 -9.35
CA ARG A 78 -10.40 -6.26 -8.55
C ARG A 78 -10.17 -7.59 -9.26
N ILE A 79 -8.91 -8.03 -9.29
CA ILE A 79 -8.48 -9.24 -9.98
C ILE A 79 -8.62 -10.47 -9.08
N VAL A 80 -7.84 -10.52 -7.98
CA VAL A 80 -7.90 -11.61 -7.00
C VAL A 80 -8.83 -11.23 -5.85
N ASP A 81 -9.80 -12.11 -5.59
CA ASP A 81 -10.79 -11.94 -4.53
C ASP A 81 -10.40 -12.70 -3.25
N LYS A 82 -9.32 -12.26 -2.61
CA LYS A 82 -8.84 -12.80 -1.33
C LYS A 82 -8.34 -11.65 -0.45
N GLY A 83 -8.34 -11.88 0.86
CA GLY A 83 -7.69 -10.98 1.82
C GLY A 83 -6.17 -11.11 1.76
N ILE A 84 -5.47 -10.06 2.21
CA ILE A 84 -4.04 -10.12 2.46
C ILE A 84 -3.86 -10.63 3.89
N GLU A 85 -3.22 -11.78 4.04
CA GLU A 85 -3.00 -12.42 5.35
C GLU A 85 -1.81 -11.79 6.10
N PHE A 86 -1.80 -11.92 7.43
CA PHE A 86 -0.74 -11.36 8.28
C PHE A 86 0.66 -11.83 7.88
N ASP A 87 0.80 -13.12 7.55
CA ASP A 87 2.08 -13.68 7.10
C ASP A 87 2.60 -13.03 5.82
N GLN A 88 1.71 -12.58 4.93
CA GLN A 88 2.12 -11.84 3.74
C GLN A 88 2.58 -10.43 4.14
N VAL A 89 1.80 -9.70 4.95
CA VAL A 89 2.16 -8.35 5.41
C VAL A 89 3.55 -8.34 6.07
N ASP A 90 3.85 -9.34 6.89
CA ASP A 90 5.14 -9.45 7.58
C ASP A 90 6.30 -9.73 6.62
N ARG A 91 6.09 -10.58 5.60
CA ARG A 91 7.10 -10.88 4.57
C ARG A 91 7.42 -9.68 3.69
N GLU A 92 6.43 -8.86 3.39
CA GLU A 92 6.56 -7.72 2.48
C GLU A 92 7.01 -6.44 3.19
N ARG A 93 7.26 -6.51 4.51
CA ARG A 93 7.59 -5.36 5.36
C ARG A 93 8.87 -4.65 4.96
N ASP A 94 9.88 -5.39 4.52
CA ASP A 94 11.23 -4.89 4.19
C ASP A 94 11.42 -4.63 2.68
N TRP A 95 10.35 -4.26 1.96
CA TRP A 95 10.37 -3.97 0.52
C TRP A 95 11.37 -2.88 0.10
N ASP A 96 11.79 -2.02 1.03
CA ASP A 96 12.74 -0.94 0.82
C ASP A 96 14.22 -1.39 0.82
N ASP A 97 14.51 -2.66 1.14
CA ASP A 97 15.86 -3.24 1.05
C ASP A 97 16.43 -3.10 -0.37
N GLN A 98 15.60 -3.31 -1.39
CA GLN A 98 15.99 -3.15 -2.79
C GLN A 98 16.38 -1.69 -3.12
N ILE A 99 15.74 -0.70 -2.49
CA ILE A 99 16.06 0.72 -2.70
C ILE A 99 17.42 1.03 -2.08
N ILE A 100 17.70 0.51 -0.88
CA ILE A 100 18.99 0.65 -0.21
C ILE A 100 20.11 0.01 -1.05
N PHE A 101 19.87 -1.22 -1.53
CA PHE A 101 20.81 -1.94 -2.39
C PHE A 101 21.16 -1.17 -3.66
N ASN A 102 20.13 -0.69 -4.38
CA ASN A 102 20.33 0.06 -5.61
C ASN A 102 21.06 1.37 -5.33
N GLY A 103 20.72 2.08 -4.24
CA GLY A 103 21.41 3.28 -3.82
C GLY A 103 22.90 3.07 -3.59
N PHE A 104 23.25 2.00 -2.88
CA PHE A 104 24.64 1.64 -2.61
C PHE A 104 25.40 1.39 -3.92
N LEU A 105 24.80 0.64 -4.85
CA LEU A 105 25.41 0.35 -6.14
C LEU A 105 25.50 1.57 -7.06
N TYR A 106 24.56 2.51 -6.97
CA TYR A 106 24.62 3.76 -7.73
C TYR A 106 25.77 4.64 -7.24
N TYR A 107 25.98 4.74 -5.94
CA TYR A 107 27.16 5.41 -5.39
C TYR A 107 28.45 4.72 -5.77
N LEU A 108 28.50 3.39 -5.64
CA LEU A 108 29.68 2.62 -6.06
C LEU A 108 30.02 2.87 -7.52
N ALA A 109 29.02 2.83 -8.41
CA ALA A 109 29.20 3.13 -9.82
C ALA A 109 29.71 4.56 -10.05
N ALA A 110 29.09 5.57 -9.42
CA ALA A 110 29.49 6.96 -9.56
C ALA A 110 30.95 7.22 -9.13
N TYR A 111 31.41 6.53 -8.08
CA TYR A 111 32.77 6.70 -7.56
C TYR A 111 33.84 5.84 -8.22
N THR A 112 33.46 4.74 -8.88
CA THR A 112 34.44 3.76 -9.41
C THR A 112 34.42 3.63 -10.93
N LEU A 113 33.29 3.91 -11.60
CA LEU A 113 33.14 3.75 -13.04
C LEU A 113 33.35 5.08 -13.77
N ASN A 114 34.31 5.08 -14.68
CA ASN A 114 34.54 6.22 -15.58
C ASN A 114 33.28 6.50 -16.41
N GLY A 115 32.79 7.73 -16.36
CA GLY A 115 31.59 8.17 -17.09
C GLY A 115 30.27 7.90 -16.38
N ALA A 116 30.27 7.39 -15.13
CA ALA A 116 29.06 7.24 -14.32
C ALA A 116 28.78 8.42 -13.37
N SER A 117 29.66 9.41 -13.36
CA SER A 117 29.56 10.67 -12.61
C SER A 117 29.57 11.87 -13.57
N HIS A 118 29.15 13.04 -13.06
CA HIS A 118 29.03 14.28 -13.83
C HIS A 118 28.19 14.13 -15.11
N LEU A 119 27.09 13.37 -15.01
CA LEU A 119 26.23 13.11 -16.15
C LEU A 119 25.49 14.38 -16.60
N PRO A 120 25.33 14.62 -17.92
CA PRO A 120 24.45 15.66 -18.41
C PRO A 120 23.00 15.38 -17.99
N MET A 121 22.19 16.43 -17.82
CA MET A 121 20.81 16.27 -17.38
C MET A 121 19.95 15.47 -18.37
N TRP A 122 20.20 15.64 -19.67
CA TRP A 122 19.43 14.98 -20.73
C TRP A 122 20.29 14.62 -21.93
N ARG A 123 20.03 13.45 -22.51
CA ARG A 123 20.59 12.99 -23.79
C ARG A 123 19.61 12.08 -24.52
N THR A 124 19.10 12.52 -25.66
CA THR A 124 18.08 11.78 -26.42
C THR A 124 18.60 10.46 -26.98
N ASP A 125 19.83 10.42 -27.49
CA ASP A 125 20.48 9.21 -27.99
C ASP A 125 20.60 8.13 -26.91
N GLY A 126 21.03 8.51 -25.70
CA GLY A 126 21.08 7.63 -24.54
C GLY A 126 19.71 7.13 -24.09
N VAL A 127 18.69 7.99 -24.09
CA VAL A 127 17.30 7.61 -23.76
C VAL A 127 16.77 6.57 -24.74
N ILE A 128 16.94 6.80 -26.05
CA ILE A 128 16.53 5.85 -27.10
C ILE A 128 17.27 4.54 -26.95
N MET A 129 18.59 4.58 -26.72
CA MET A 129 19.38 3.37 -26.55
C MET A 129 18.96 2.55 -25.33
N VAL A 130 18.72 3.21 -24.19
CA VAL A 130 18.23 2.53 -22.98
C VAL A 130 16.86 1.89 -23.21
N PHE A 131 15.96 2.59 -23.90
CA PHE A 131 14.65 2.05 -24.28
C PHE A 131 14.76 0.81 -25.17
N LEU A 132 15.57 0.86 -26.24
CA LEU A 132 15.73 -0.27 -27.16
C LEU A 132 16.41 -1.47 -26.50
N LEU A 133 17.43 -1.23 -25.67
CA LEU A 133 18.11 -2.29 -24.91
C LEU A 133 17.17 -2.93 -23.89
N HIS A 134 16.26 -2.15 -23.33
CA HIS A 134 15.23 -2.71 -22.47
C HIS A 134 14.23 -3.56 -23.25
N ALA A 135 13.58 -2.98 -24.26
CA ALA A 135 12.51 -3.61 -25.03
C ALA A 135 12.96 -4.87 -25.81
N GLY A 136 14.25 -4.99 -26.11
CA GLY A 136 14.82 -6.19 -26.74
C GLY A 136 15.58 -7.07 -25.75
N PRO A 137 16.90 -6.88 -25.59
CA PRO A 137 17.76 -7.76 -24.78
C PRO A 137 17.27 -8.02 -23.36
N VAL A 138 16.83 -7.00 -22.62
CA VAL A 138 16.43 -7.17 -21.22
C VAL A 138 15.15 -8.00 -21.10
N GLU A 139 14.12 -7.72 -21.90
CA GLU A 139 12.88 -8.52 -21.93
C GLU A 139 13.16 -9.98 -22.27
N PHE A 140 14.02 -10.23 -23.27
CA PHE A 140 14.41 -11.58 -23.67
C PHE A 140 15.15 -12.33 -22.55
N LEU A 141 16.18 -11.69 -21.97
CA LEU A 141 16.99 -12.29 -20.91
C LEU A 141 16.16 -12.50 -19.63
N TYR A 142 15.26 -11.56 -19.32
CA TYR A 142 14.32 -11.72 -18.20
C TYR A 142 13.45 -12.95 -18.40
N TYR A 143 12.80 -13.09 -19.56
CA TYR A 143 11.88 -14.20 -19.83
C TYR A 143 12.53 -15.55 -19.52
N TRP A 144 13.78 -15.75 -19.97
CA TRP A 144 14.51 -16.99 -19.72
C TRP A 144 14.99 -17.13 -18.28
N LEU A 145 15.48 -16.06 -17.66
CA LEU A 145 15.85 -16.07 -16.24
C LEU A 145 14.65 -16.43 -15.36
N HIS A 146 13.52 -15.79 -15.60
CA HIS A 146 12.29 -15.99 -14.85
C HIS A 146 11.77 -17.42 -15.04
N ARG A 147 11.73 -17.92 -16.29
CA ARG A 147 11.38 -19.32 -16.55
C ARG A 147 12.33 -20.31 -15.87
N ALA A 148 13.64 -20.00 -15.81
CA ALA A 148 14.60 -20.82 -15.07
C ALA A 148 14.35 -20.78 -13.55
N LEU A 149 13.98 -19.62 -12.99
CA LEU A 149 13.60 -19.48 -11.59
C LEU A 149 12.36 -20.32 -11.22
N HIS A 150 11.50 -20.63 -12.19
CA HIS A 150 10.38 -21.56 -12.03
C HIS A 150 10.74 -23.05 -12.15
N HIS A 151 12.00 -23.37 -12.46
CA HIS A 151 12.49 -24.73 -12.33
C HIS A 151 12.54 -25.13 -10.85
N HIS A 152 12.02 -26.33 -10.50
CA HIS A 152 11.80 -26.79 -9.12
C HIS A 152 12.95 -26.50 -8.13
N PHE A 153 14.20 -26.63 -8.57
CA PHE A 153 15.38 -26.36 -7.76
C PHE A 153 15.51 -24.88 -7.37
N LEU A 154 15.42 -23.96 -8.34
CA LEU A 154 15.54 -22.53 -8.13
C LEU A 154 14.26 -21.96 -7.50
N TYR A 155 13.10 -22.50 -7.88
CA TYR A 155 11.81 -22.09 -7.34
C TYR A 155 11.79 -22.26 -5.83
N SER A 156 12.06 -23.48 -5.34
CA SER A 156 12.02 -23.75 -3.90
C SER A 156 12.99 -22.92 -3.06
N ARG A 157 14.08 -22.44 -3.66
CA ARG A 157 15.19 -21.72 -2.99
C ARG A 157 15.08 -20.21 -3.05
N TYR A 158 14.63 -19.68 -4.18
CA TYR A 158 14.72 -18.26 -4.47
C TYR A 158 13.33 -17.70 -4.79
N HIS A 159 12.62 -18.30 -5.74
CA HIS A 159 11.43 -17.67 -6.31
C HIS A 159 10.11 -17.97 -5.57
N SER A 160 10.04 -19.04 -4.78
CA SER A 160 8.82 -19.40 -4.02
C SER A 160 8.49 -18.37 -2.94
N HIS A 161 9.47 -17.55 -2.51
CA HIS A 161 9.23 -16.49 -1.55
C HIS A 161 8.37 -15.38 -2.16
N HIS A 162 8.67 -14.97 -3.39
CA HIS A 162 7.88 -14.00 -4.15
C HIS A 162 6.47 -14.53 -4.40
N HIS A 163 6.35 -15.77 -4.89
CA HIS A 163 5.07 -16.43 -5.18
C HIS A 163 4.23 -16.80 -3.96
N SER A 164 4.77 -16.65 -2.76
CA SER A 164 3.95 -16.81 -1.54
C SER A 164 2.93 -15.68 -1.36
N SER A 165 3.09 -14.57 -2.09
CA SER A 165 2.18 -13.42 -2.11
C SER A 165 1.17 -13.53 -3.26
N VAL A 166 0.17 -14.40 -3.09
CA VAL A 166 -0.84 -14.67 -4.14
C VAL A 166 -1.75 -13.46 -4.39
N VAL A 167 -2.03 -12.66 -3.36
CA VAL A 167 -2.72 -11.38 -3.51
C VAL A 167 -1.65 -10.31 -3.65
N THR A 168 -1.24 -10.03 -4.88
CA THR A 168 -0.13 -9.10 -5.11
C THR A 168 -0.45 -7.69 -4.61
N GLU A 169 0.54 -7.06 -4.00
CA GLU A 169 0.61 -5.61 -3.78
C GLU A 169 1.74 -5.04 -4.66
N PRO A 170 1.74 -3.74 -5.00
CA PRO A 170 2.82 -3.14 -5.79
C PRO A 170 4.22 -3.50 -5.31
N ILE A 171 4.41 -3.56 -3.99
CA ILE A 171 5.67 -3.94 -3.33
C ILE A 171 6.04 -5.42 -3.48
N THR A 172 5.10 -6.33 -3.73
CA THR A 172 5.38 -7.74 -4.02
C THR A 172 6.41 -7.89 -5.15
N SER A 173 6.43 -6.94 -6.09
CA SER A 173 7.38 -6.87 -7.21
C SER A 173 8.86 -6.80 -6.80
N VAL A 174 9.16 -6.43 -5.55
CA VAL A 174 10.52 -6.32 -5.01
C VAL A 174 10.74 -7.23 -3.80
N ILE A 175 9.84 -8.20 -3.56
CA ILE A 175 10.00 -9.18 -2.48
C ILE A 175 10.62 -10.45 -3.03
N HIS A 176 11.95 -10.48 -3.00
CA HIS A 176 12.75 -11.61 -3.43
C HIS A 176 13.95 -11.81 -2.49
N PRO A 177 14.48 -13.04 -2.38
CA PRO A 177 15.75 -13.28 -1.71
C PRO A 177 16.90 -12.47 -2.32
N PHE A 178 17.95 -12.25 -1.53
CA PHE A 178 19.06 -11.37 -1.93
C PHE A 178 19.76 -11.84 -3.22
N ALA A 179 20.00 -13.14 -3.38
CA ALA A 179 20.58 -13.71 -4.59
C ALA A 179 19.78 -13.40 -5.86
N GLU A 180 18.45 -13.47 -5.78
CA GLU A 180 17.57 -13.18 -6.90
C GLU A 180 17.57 -11.68 -7.24
N HIS A 181 17.65 -10.82 -6.22
CA HIS A 181 17.84 -9.38 -6.41
C HIS A 181 19.16 -9.04 -7.12
N ILE A 182 20.26 -9.74 -6.81
CA ILE A 182 21.53 -9.56 -7.53
C ILE A 182 21.33 -9.89 -9.03
N ALA A 183 20.67 -11.01 -9.33
CA ALA A 183 20.39 -11.41 -10.71
C ALA A 183 19.56 -10.36 -11.47
N TYR A 184 18.47 -9.88 -10.87
CA TYR A 184 17.66 -8.82 -11.47
C TYR A 184 18.42 -7.50 -11.59
N PHE A 185 19.23 -7.12 -10.59
CA PHE A 185 20.04 -5.91 -10.69
C PHE A 185 21.02 -5.98 -11.87
N MET A 186 21.74 -7.09 -12.03
CA MET A 186 22.67 -7.28 -13.15
C MET A 186 21.94 -7.15 -14.50
N LEU A 187 20.77 -7.77 -14.62
CA LEU A 187 19.93 -7.69 -15.80
C LEU A 187 19.50 -6.25 -16.12
N PHE A 188 18.97 -5.53 -15.13
CA PHE A 188 18.56 -4.12 -15.29
C PHE A 188 19.73 -3.14 -15.35
N ALA A 189 20.95 -3.58 -15.01
CA ALA A 189 22.15 -2.78 -15.20
C ALA A 189 22.58 -2.73 -16.67
N ILE A 190 22.18 -3.69 -17.51
CA ILE A 190 22.62 -3.77 -18.92
C ILE A 190 22.39 -2.46 -19.69
N PRO A 191 21.17 -1.86 -19.72
CA PRO A 191 20.98 -0.62 -20.48
C PRO A 191 21.76 0.57 -19.89
N LYS A 192 21.85 0.63 -18.56
CA LYS A 192 22.54 1.72 -17.84
C LYS A 192 24.05 1.67 -18.06
N LEU A 193 24.67 0.50 -17.88
CA LEU A 193 26.09 0.30 -18.10
C LEU A 193 26.45 0.50 -19.57
N THR A 194 25.60 0.05 -20.49
CA THR A 194 25.82 0.33 -21.93
C THR A 194 25.83 1.83 -22.20
N ALA A 195 24.90 2.60 -21.64
CA ALA A 195 24.89 4.07 -21.75
C ALA A 195 26.12 4.74 -21.14
N VAL A 196 26.64 4.23 -20.02
CA VAL A 196 27.90 4.71 -19.42
C VAL A 196 29.08 4.42 -20.35
N PHE A 197 29.23 3.18 -20.82
CA PHE A 197 30.37 2.76 -21.64
C PHE A 197 30.37 3.37 -23.05
N THR A 198 29.20 3.66 -23.62
CA THR A 198 29.08 4.38 -24.90
C THR A 198 29.09 5.90 -24.74
N LYS A 199 29.23 6.42 -23.51
CA LYS A 199 29.23 7.85 -23.19
C LYS A 199 27.94 8.58 -23.62
N THR A 200 26.83 7.86 -23.62
CA THR A 200 25.49 8.39 -23.92
C THR A 200 24.62 8.55 -22.66
N ALA A 201 25.14 8.19 -21.49
CA ALA A 201 24.46 8.34 -20.20
C ALA A 201 24.02 9.79 -19.92
N SER A 202 22.83 9.92 -19.32
CA SER A 202 22.31 11.18 -18.78
C SER A 202 21.49 10.91 -17.53
N VAL A 203 21.31 11.93 -16.68
CA VAL A 203 20.45 11.84 -15.50
C VAL A 203 19.03 11.41 -15.90
N GLY A 204 18.46 12.02 -16.93
CA GLY A 204 17.14 11.66 -17.45
C GLY A 204 17.02 10.19 -17.87
N ALA A 205 18.02 9.65 -18.59
CA ALA A 205 18.02 8.25 -18.99
C ALA A 205 18.12 7.30 -17.79
N MET A 206 18.98 7.59 -16.81
CA MET A 206 19.20 6.72 -15.64
C MET A 206 17.99 6.70 -14.71
N LEU A 207 17.51 7.88 -14.31
CA LEU A 207 16.41 8.01 -13.35
C LEU A 207 15.07 7.65 -14.00
N GLY A 208 14.87 8.05 -15.26
CA GLY A 208 13.68 7.72 -16.03
C GLY A 208 13.52 6.22 -16.25
N TYR A 209 14.60 5.52 -16.57
CA TYR A 209 14.56 4.07 -16.78
C TYR A 209 14.19 3.29 -15.50
N VAL A 210 14.79 3.64 -14.37
CA VAL A 210 14.46 2.98 -13.09
C VAL A 210 13.04 3.35 -12.65
N THR A 211 12.59 4.59 -12.88
CA THR A 211 11.20 4.99 -12.61
C THR A 211 10.21 4.21 -13.48
N TYR A 212 10.54 3.96 -14.75
CA TYR A 212 9.73 3.14 -15.64
C TYR A 212 9.66 1.69 -15.16
N ILE A 213 10.78 1.08 -14.74
CA ILE A 213 10.77 -0.27 -14.14
C ILE A 213 9.87 -0.31 -12.91
N ASP A 214 10.03 0.63 -11.97
CA ASP A 214 9.20 0.69 -10.76
C ASP A 214 7.72 0.87 -11.12
N PHE A 215 7.40 1.71 -12.11
CA PHE A 215 6.02 1.94 -12.57
C PHE A 215 5.40 0.68 -13.13
N MET A 216 6.10 0.02 -14.04
CA MET A 216 5.61 -1.19 -14.69
C MET A 216 5.43 -2.33 -13.69
N ASN A 217 6.41 -2.53 -12.81
CA ASN A 217 6.31 -3.52 -11.73
C ASN A 217 5.14 -3.25 -10.77
N ASN A 218 4.98 -2.00 -10.34
CA ASN A 218 3.88 -1.62 -9.45
C ASN A 218 2.52 -1.80 -10.12
N MET A 219 2.41 -1.44 -11.40
CA MET A 219 1.20 -1.65 -12.20
C MET A 219 0.86 -3.15 -12.29
N GLY A 220 1.84 -4.00 -12.60
CA GLY A 220 1.63 -5.46 -12.72
C GLY A 220 1.15 -6.13 -11.42
N HIS A 221 1.51 -5.57 -10.27
CA HIS A 221 1.24 -6.16 -8.95
C HIS A 221 0.14 -5.43 -8.16
N CYS A 222 -0.61 -4.50 -8.76
CA CYS A 222 -1.55 -3.66 -8.00
C CYS A 222 -2.90 -4.33 -7.66
N ASN A 223 -3.15 -5.58 -8.08
CA ASN A 223 -4.39 -6.36 -7.87
C ASN A 223 -5.71 -5.68 -8.32
N PHE A 224 -5.63 -4.65 -9.16
CA PHE A 224 -6.78 -4.11 -9.87
C PHE A 224 -6.44 -3.87 -11.34
N GLU A 225 -7.41 -4.07 -12.21
CA GLU A 225 -7.25 -3.80 -13.62
C GLU A 225 -7.50 -2.32 -13.92
N LEU A 226 -6.56 -1.69 -14.61
CA LEU A 226 -6.62 -0.27 -14.98
C LEU A 226 -6.46 -0.02 -16.47
N LEU A 227 -5.95 -0.98 -17.23
CA LEU A 227 -5.76 -0.85 -18.66
C LEU A 227 -7.07 -1.20 -19.37
N PRO A 228 -7.74 -0.23 -20.03
CA PRO A 228 -9.02 -0.48 -20.65
C PRO A 228 -8.86 -1.39 -21.88
N HIS A 229 -9.82 -2.29 -22.09
CA HIS A 229 -9.85 -3.19 -23.26
C HIS A 229 -9.82 -2.43 -24.60
N SER A 230 -10.40 -1.22 -24.65
CA SER A 230 -10.39 -0.37 -25.84
C SER A 230 -8.98 -0.01 -26.32
N LEU A 231 -8.00 0.07 -25.41
CA LEU A 231 -6.61 0.38 -25.75
C LEU A 231 -6.00 -0.72 -26.62
N PHE A 232 -6.22 -1.98 -26.26
CA PHE A 232 -5.76 -3.15 -27.02
C PHE A 232 -6.60 -3.41 -28.26
N SER A 233 -7.88 -3.01 -28.27
CA SER A 233 -8.72 -3.08 -29.46
C SER A 233 -8.32 -2.04 -30.52
N PHE A 234 -7.93 -0.84 -30.09
CA PHE A 234 -7.50 0.25 -30.97
C PHE A 234 -6.14 -0.03 -31.61
N PHE A 235 -5.19 -0.58 -30.85
CA PHE A 235 -3.88 -0.98 -31.36
C PHE A 235 -3.55 -2.43 -30.92
N PRO A 236 -4.05 -3.45 -31.66
CA PRO A 236 -3.86 -4.85 -31.31
C PRO A 236 -2.41 -5.30 -31.06
N PRO A 237 -1.38 -4.78 -31.76
CA PRO A 237 0.00 -5.13 -31.46
C PRO A 237 0.46 -4.78 -30.04
N LEU A 238 -0.22 -3.85 -29.35
CA LEU A 238 0.13 -3.44 -27.99
C LEU A 238 0.14 -4.61 -27.01
N LYS A 239 -0.71 -5.62 -27.22
CA LYS A 239 -0.80 -6.80 -26.32
C LYS A 239 0.52 -7.58 -26.22
N PHE A 240 1.40 -7.45 -27.21
CA PHE A 240 2.73 -8.07 -27.19
C PHE A 240 3.78 -7.18 -26.51
N LEU A 241 3.52 -5.87 -26.41
CA LEU A 241 4.46 -4.86 -25.93
C LEU A 241 4.13 -4.36 -24.51
N LEU A 242 2.95 -4.69 -23.99
CA LEU A 242 2.48 -4.26 -22.68
C LEU A 242 1.56 -5.31 -22.08
N TYR A 243 2.00 -5.93 -20.99
CA TYR A 243 1.17 -6.78 -20.16
C TYR A 243 0.17 -5.97 -19.33
N THR A 244 -0.89 -6.64 -18.87
CA THR A 244 -1.87 -6.08 -17.93
C THR A 244 -1.62 -6.58 -16.52
N PRO A 245 -2.10 -5.87 -15.47
CA PRO A 245 -2.11 -6.40 -14.11
C PRO A 245 -2.81 -7.76 -14.03
N SER A 246 -3.89 -7.97 -14.81
CA SER A 246 -4.58 -9.27 -14.87
C SER A 246 -3.68 -10.38 -15.45
N PHE A 247 -2.90 -10.08 -16.49
CA PHE A 247 -1.96 -11.00 -17.10
C PHE A 247 -0.89 -11.49 -16.10
N HIS A 248 -0.32 -10.57 -15.32
CA HIS A 248 0.69 -10.93 -14.32
C HIS A 248 0.10 -11.51 -13.04
N SER A 249 -1.11 -11.15 -12.67
CA SER A 249 -1.80 -11.81 -11.57
C SER A 249 -2.06 -13.30 -11.86
N LEU A 250 -2.29 -13.68 -13.12
CA LEU A 250 -2.35 -15.10 -13.51
C LEU A 250 -1.02 -15.81 -13.27
N HIS A 251 0.11 -15.15 -13.50
CA HIS A 251 1.42 -15.71 -13.19
C HIS A 251 1.53 -16.09 -11.70
N HIS A 252 1.09 -15.21 -10.80
CA HIS A 252 1.08 -15.42 -9.34
C HIS A 252 0.04 -16.43 -8.84
N THR A 253 -0.92 -16.84 -9.67
CA THR A 253 -1.99 -17.77 -9.28
C THR A 253 -1.88 -19.14 -9.95
N GLN A 254 -1.32 -19.21 -11.15
CA GLN A 254 -1.13 -20.44 -11.93
C GLN A 254 0.33 -20.94 -11.92
N PHE A 255 1.30 -20.06 -11.62
CA PHE A 255 2.74 -20.33 -11.48
C PHE A 255 3.48 -20.85 -12.72
N ARG A 256 2.78 -21.29 -13.78
CA ARG A 256 3.39 -21.99 -14.92
C ARG A 256 3.18 -21.30 -16.27
N THR A 257 2.64 -20.10 -16.25
CA THR A 257 2.27 -19.30 -17.42
C THR A 257 2.71 -17.86 -17.22
N ASN A 258 2.74 -17.07 -18.30
CA ASN A 258 2.94 -15.60 -18.27
C ASN A 258 4.28 -15.20 -17.61
N TYR A 259 5.41 -15.57 -18.21
CA TYR A 259 6.76 -15.31 -17.66
C TYR A 259 7.40 -13.99 -18.09
N SER A 260 6.78 -13.21 -18.98
CA SER A 260 7.31 -11.93 -19.45
C SER A 260 7.63 -10.97 -18.31
N LEU A 261 8.58 -10.05 -18.53
CA LEU A 261 8.77 -8.92 -17.64
C LEU A 261 7.63 -7.93 -17.85
N PHE A 262 7.66 -7.19 -18.97
CA PHE A 262 6.63 -6.22 -19.32
C PHE A 262 6.02 -6.46 -20.70
N MET A 263 6.72 -7.19 -21.57
CA MET A 263 6.32 -7.43 -22.96
C MET A 263 5.93 -8.90 -23.16
N PRO A 264 4.63 -9.25 -23.24
CA PRO A 264 4.17 -10.63 -23.44
C PRO A 264 4.63 -11.31 -24.73
N LEU A 265 5.31 -10.59 -25.63
CA LEU A 265 5.83 -11.10 -26.91
C LEU A 265 6.45 -12.51 -26.79
N TYR A 266 7.33 -12.73 -25.81
CA TYR A 266 7.99 -14.01 -25.63
C TYR A 266 7.08 -15.12 -25.09
N ASP A 267 6.07 -14.78 -24.27
CA ASP A 267 5.06 -15.75 -23.86
C ASP A 267 4.23 -16.25 -25.04
N TYR A 268 3.91 -15.36 -25.99
CA TYR A 268 3.24 -15.76 -27.23
C TYR A 268 4.14 -16.59 -28.14
N ILE A 269 5.42 -16.20 -28.33
CA ILE A 269 6.38 -16.93 -29.17
C ILE A 269 6.59 -18.37 -28.66
N TYR A 270 6.75 -18.52 -27.34
CA TYR A 270 7.06 -19.81 -26.72
C TYR A 270 5.81 -20.53 -26.16
N ASN A 271 4.61 -20.03 -26.45
CA ASN A 271 3.34 -20.61 -26.06
C ASN A 271 3.21 -20.85 -24.54
N THR A 272 3.63 -19.87 -23.74
CA THR A 272 3.51 -19.85 -22.28
C THR A 272 2.44 -18.88 -21.78
N THR A 273 1.70 -18.23 -22.68
CA THR A 273 0.53 -17.42 -22.32
C THR A 273 -0.59 -18.27 -21.72
N ASP A 274 -1.16 -17.82 -20.61
CA ASP A 274 -2.33 -18.46 -20.00
C ASP A 274 -3.58 -18.26 -20.87
N LYS A 275 -4.33 -19.33 -21.09
CA LYS A 275 -5.53 -19.33 -21.94
C LYS A 275 -6.64 -18.42 -21.40
N SER A 276 -6.64 -18.15 -20.10
CA SER A 276 -7.64 -17.31 -19.44
C SER A 276 -7.27 -15.82 -19.38
N SER A 277 -6.13 -15.42 -19.96
CA SER A 277 -5.62 -14.04 -19.86
C SER A 277 -6.60 -12.97 -20.35
N ASP A 278 -7.18 -13.16 -21.54
CA ASP A 278 -8.14 -12.21 -22.12
C ASP A 278 -9.47 -12.22 -21.34
N ASP A 279 -9.95 -13.40 -20.95
CA ASP A 279 -11.18 -13.55 -20.16
C ASP A 279 -11.06 -12.89 -18.78
N LEU A 280 -9.92 -13.07 -18.10
CA LEU A 280 -9.68 -12.43 -16.81
C LEU A 280 -9.59 -10.91 -16.94
N HIS A 281 -8.93 -10.41 -18.00
CA HIS A 281 -8.83 -8.97 -18.26
C HIS A 281 -10.21 -8.32 -18.41
N ILE A 282 -11.08 -8.91 -19.25
CA ILE A 282 -12.45 -8.43 -19.47
C ILE A 282 -13.30 -8.58 -18.21
N LYS A 283 -13.18 -9.72 -17.51
CA LYS A 283 -13.92 -9.99 -16.27
C LYS A 283 -13.53 -9.02 -15.15
N ALA A 284 -12.24 -8.72 -15.01
CA ALA A 284 -11.76 -7.74 -14.05
C ALA A 284 -12.35 -6.37 -14.39
N LEU A 285 -12.19 -5.87 -15.62
CA LEU A 285 -12.73 -4.55 -16.02
C LEU A 285 -14.24 -4.41 -15.83
N SER A 286 -15.01 -5.48 -16.05
CA SER A 286 -16.46 -5.50 -15.87
C SER A 286 -16.92 -5.62 -14.42
N ARG A 287 -16.00 -5.92 -13.49
CA ARG A 287 -16.30 -6.06 -12.07
C ARG A 287 -16.71 -4.72 -11.45
N ARG A 288 -17.97 -4.65 -11.03
CA ARG A 288 -18.55 -3.49 -10.33
C ARG A 288 -18.09 -3.42 -8.87
N GLU A 289 -18.35 -2.29 -8.24
CA GLU A 289 -18.14 -2.11 -6.79
C GLU A 289 -18.83 -3.23 -6.00
N GLU A 290 -18.13 -3.72 -4.99
CA GLU A 290 -18.66 -4.76 -4.11
C GLU A 290 -19.68 -4.17 -3.15
N ILE A 291 -20.79 -4.89 -2.92
CA ILE A 291 -21.80 -4.51 -1.94
C ILE A 291 -21.39 -5.11 -0.59
N PRO A 292 -21.00 -4.30 0.42
CA PRO A 292 -20.70 -4.81 1.74
C PRO A 292 -21.98 -5.23 2.45
N GLU A 293 -21.89 -6.28 3.29
CA GLU A 293 -22.99 -6.63 4.19
C GLU A 293 -22.99 -5.74 5.43
N VAL A 294 -21.80 -5.34 5.88
CA VAL A 294 -21.60 -4.46 7.02
C VAL A 294 -20.72 -3.28 6.64
N VAL A 295 -21.16 -2.08 6.99
CA VAL A 295 -20.35 -0.85 6.90
C VAL A 295 -20.05 -0.34 8.29
N HIS A 296 -18.79 -0.01 8.57
CA HIS A 296 -18.37 0.69 9.77
C HIS A 296 -17.99 2.13 9.43
N ILE A 297 -18.75 3.10 9.94
CA ILE A 297 -18.45 4.52 9.73
C ILE A 297 -17.55 5.02 10.85
N THR A 298 -16.34 5.45 10.50
CA THR A 298 -15.34 6.01 11.41
C THR A 298 -14.96 7.43 11.00
N HIS A 299 -14.02 8.06 11.71
CA HIS A 299 -13.47 9.37 11.37
C HIS A 299 -12.03 9.49 11.89
N LEU A 300 -11.33 10.54 11.46
CA LEU A 300 -9.99 10.85 11.94
C LEU A 300 -10.08 11.46 13.34
N THR A 301 -9.22 11.05 14.26
CA THR A 301 -9.25 11.57 15.64
C THR A 301 -8.32 12.77 15.76
N LYS A 302 -7.01 12.52 15.70
CA LYS A 302 -5.94 13.53 15.72
C LYS A 302 -5.31 13.69 14.33
N PRO A 303 -4.62 14.81 14.04
CA PRO A 303 -3.90 15.01 12.77
C PRO A 303 -3.05 13.80 12.33
N GLU A 304 -2.39 13.14 13.27
CA GLU A 304 -1.51 11.99 13.00
C GLU A 304 -2.27 10.68 12.72
N SER A 305 -3.58 10.62 12.96
CA SER A 305 -4.39 9.41 12.74
C SER A 305 -4.44 8.96 11.28
N ILE A 306 -4.14 9.86 10.33
CA ILE A 306 -4.03 9.53 8.90
C ILE A 306 -2.95 8.49 8.61
N TYR A 307 -1.89 8.45 9.41
CA TYR A 307 -0.80 7.51 9.22
C TYR A 307 -1.17 6.10 9.66
N HIS A 308 -2.25 5.97 10.44
CA HIS A 308 -2.78 4.68 10.89
C HIS A 308 -3.90 4.15 9.99
N LEU A 309 -4.28 4.87 8.93
CA LEU A 309 -5.16 4.32 7.90
C LEU A 309 -4.40 3.24 7.13
N ARG A 310 -5.04 2.10 6.86
CA ARG A 310 -4.42 1.00 6.08
C ARG A 310 -4.00 1.41 4.66
N LEU A 311 -4.60 2.47 4.12
CA LEU A 311 -4.20 3.08 2.86
C LEU A 311 -2.78 3.67 2.91
N GLY A 312 -2.32 4.11 4.08
CA GLY A 312 -1.01 4.72 4.28
C GLY A 312 0.08 3.71 4.61
N PHE A 313 0.79 3.95 5.71
CA PHE A 313 1.94 3.16 6.11
C PHE A 313 1.52 1.90 6.87
N ALA A 314 1.71 0.72 6.26
CA ALA A 314 1.36 -0.56 6.88
C ALA A 314 1.95 -0.72 8.29
N TYR A 315 3.22 -0.32 8.47
CA TYR A 315 3.89 -0.35 9.76
C TYR A 315 3.21 0.51 10.83
N LEU A 316 2.72 1.71 10.49
CA LEU A 316 2.04 2.55 11.47
C LEU A 316 0.62 2.04 11.71
N ALA A 317 -0.10 1.63 10.66
CA ALA A 317 -1.45 1.06 10.76
C ALA A 317 -1.52 -0.24 11.57
N SER A 318 -0.44 -1.03 11.63
CA SER A 318 -0.38 -2.26 12.43
C SER A 318 -0.04 -2.03 13.91
N ASN A 319 0.36 -0.82 14.29
CA ASN A 319 0.73 -0.49 15.67
C ASN A 319 -0.35 0.36 16.35
N PRO A 320 -0.52 0.22 17.68
CA PRO A 320 -1.35 1.14 18.45
C PRO A 320 -0.95 2.59 18.20
N PHE A 321 -1.94 3.49 18.20
CA PHE A 321 -1.68 4.91 18.05
C PHE A 321 -0.74 5.41 19.14
N ALA A 322 0.38 6.01 18.73
CA ALA A 322 1.37 6.61 19.62
C ALA A 322 1.97 7.85 18.96
N THR A 323 2.13 8.93 19.73
CA THR A 323 2.84 10.12 19.26
C THR A 323 4.32 9.80 19.17
N LYS A 324 4.86 9.80 17.95
CA LYS A 324 6.28 9.54 17.67
C LYS A 324 6.96 10.81 17.17
N TRP A 325 8.17 11.09 17.66
CA TRP A 325 8.89 12.33 17.35
C TRP A 325 9.11 12.53 15.84
N TYR A 326 9.36 11.46 15.09
CA TYR A 326 9.64 11.56 13.65
C TYR A 326 8.40 11.89 12.81
N LEU A 327 7.18 11.71 13.34
CA LEU A 327 5.96 12.12 12.63
C LEU A 327 5.88 13.64 12.47
N TRP A 328 6.59 14.40 13.31
CA TRP A 328 6.75 15.84 13.13
C TRP A 328 7.46 16.20 11.81
N LEU A 329 8.36 15.35 11.31
CA LEU A 329 8.99 15.56 10.00
C LEU A 329 7.99 15.40 8.85
N MET A 330 6.90 14.66 9.08
CA MET A 330 5.83 14.43 8.12
C MET A 330 4.73 15.50 8.19
N TRP A 331 4.93 16.59 8.94
CA TRP A 331 3.98 17.68 9.05
C TRP A 331 3.46 18.22 7.70
N PRO A 332 4.22 18.27 6.59
CA PRO A 332 3.67 18.74 5.31
C PRO A 332 2.56 17.80 4.79
N VAL A 333 2.71 16.50 5.01
CA VAL A 333 1.69 15.49 4.66
C VAL A 333 0.46 15.64 5.55
N THR A 334 0.67 15.88 6.85
CA THR A 334 -0.43 16.15 7.79
C THR A 334 -1.19 17.41 7.39
N ALA A 335 -0.48 18.52 7.12
CA ALA A 335 -1.07 19.78 6.71
C ALA A 335 -1.86 19.64 5.41
N TRP A 336 -1.28 18.97 4.41
CA TRP A 336 -1.97 18.67 3.15
C TRP A 336 -3.24 17.86 3.37
N SER A 337 -3.18 16.82 4.20
CA SER A 337 -4.37 16.05 4.56
C SER A 337 -5.42 16.90 5.26
N MET A 338 -5.03 17.77 6.19
CA MET A 338 -5.96 18.70 6.84
C MET A 338 -6.65 19.61 5.83
N THR A 339 -5.91 20.18 4.87
CA THR A 339 -6.49 20.97 3.78
C THR A 339 -7.46 20.15 2.93
N LEU A 340 -7.10 18.93 2.55
CA LEU A 340 -7.98 18.03 1.79
C LEU A 340 -9.27 17.72 2.56
N THR A 341 -9.16 17.39 3.86
CA THR A 341 -10.32 17.10 4.71
C THR A 341 -11.25 18.30 4.91
N TRP A 342 -10.74 19.53 4.80
CA TRP A 342 -11.59 20.72 4.84
C TRP A 342 -12.52 20.80 3.63
N VAL A 343 -11.99 20.55 2.44
CA VAL A 343 -12.70 20.66 1.17
C VAL A 343 -13.52 19.41 0.86
N TYR A 344 -13.04 18.23 1.25
CA TYR A 344 -13.69 16.96 0.94
C TYR A 344 -14.87 16.71 1.91
N GLY A 345 -16.08 16.69 1.36
CA GLY A 345 -17.33 16.54 2.13
C GLY A 345 -18.01 15.18 1.98
N ARG A 346 -17.27 14.12 1.61
CA ARG A 346 -17.83 12.78 1.38
C ARG A 346 -17.02 11.71 2.09
N THR A 347 -17.69 10.65 2.53
CA THR A 347 -17.02 9.46 3.05
C THR A 347 -16.20 8.78 1.97
N PHE A 348 -15.09 8.16 2.37
CA PHE A 348 -14.28 7.31 1.50
C PHE A 348 -14.00 5.96 2.17
N ILE A 349 -13.85 4.93 1.34
CA ILE A 349 -13.58 3.57 1.80
C ILE A 349 -12.10 3.48 2.17
N VAL A 350 -11.82 3.03 3.40
CA VAL A 350 -10.45 2.93 3.93
C VAL A 350 -9.92 1.51 3.88
N GLU A 351 -10.80 0.54 4.08
CA GLU A 351 -10.46 -0.88 4.13
C GLU A 351 -11.69 -1.74 3.85
N ARG A 352 -11.39 -2.96 3.42
CA ARG A 352 -12.32 -4.08 3.31
C ARG A 352 -11.76 -5.22 4.13
N ASN A 353 -12.62 -5.91 4.86
CA ASN A 353 -12.29 -7.14 5.55
C ASN A 353 -13.36 -8.19 5.24
N GLN A 354 -12.96 -9.46 5.20
CA GLN A 354 -13.87 -10.59 5.09
C GLN A 354 -13.77 -11.39 6.39
N LEU A 355 -14.90 -11.58 7.07
CA LEU A 355 -15.00 -12.39 8.28
C LEU A 355 -15.99 -13.51 8.03
N ASP A 356 -15.50 -14.72 7.82
CA ASP A 356 -16.27 -15.87 7.33
C ASP A 356 -17.04 -15.54 6.05
N LYS A 357 -18.37 -15.48 6.15
CA LYS A 357 -19.27 -15.12 5.04
C LYS A 357 -19.58 -13.63 4.97
N LEU A 358 -19.15 -12.85 5.98
CA LEU A 358 -19.44 -11.44 6.09
C LEU A 358 -18.41 -10.60 5.35
N ASN A 359 -18.88 -9.77 4.42
CA ASN A 359 -18.07 -8.73 3.79
C ASN A 359 -18.27 -7.39 4.51
N LEU A 360 -17.18 -6.86 5.06
CA LEU A 360 -17.16 -5.62 5.83
C LEU A 360 -16.37 -4.55 5.08
N GLN A 361 -16.84 -3.31 5.16
CA GLN A 361 -16.09 -2.13 4.74
C GLN A 361 -16.05 -1.11 5.88
N THR A 362 -14.92 -0.43 6.02
CA THR A 362 -14.80 0.74 6.89
C THR A 362 -14.77 1.99 6.03
N TRP A 363 -15.68 2.92 6.30
CA TRP A 363 -15.80 4.20 5.62
C TRP A 363 -15.37 5.30 6.58
N ALA A 364 -14.41 6.13 6.19
CA ALA A 364 -14.00 7.27 6.98
C ALA A 364 -14.72 8.53 6.52
N ILE A 365 -15.26 9.26 7.48
CA ILE A 365 -15.58 10.67 7.30
C ILE A 365 -14.25 11.44 7.30
N PRO A 366 -13.98 12.25 6.27
CA PRO A 366 -12.74 13.01 6.12
C PRO A 366 -12.73 14.22 7.05
N LYS A 367 -12.92 14.02 8.37
CA LYS A 367 -12.91 15.08 9.38
C LYS A 367 -12.17 14.61 10.62
N TYR A 368 -11.38 15.51 11.17
CA TYR A 368 -10.71 15.32 12.45
C TYR A 368 -11.64 15.68 13.61
N SER A 369 -11.36 15.17 14.82
CA SER A 369 -12.12 15.56 16.03
C SER A 369 -12.12 17.07 16.28
N VAL A 370 -11.07 17.79 15.89
CA VAL A 370 -11.00 19.26 16.02
C VAL A 370 -11.88 20.02 15.00
N GLN A 371 -12.32 19.34 13.95
CA GLN A 371 -13.19 19.88 12.90
C GLN A 371 -14.66 19.47 13.09
N TRP A 372 -15.00 18.99 14.29
CA TRP A 372 -16.29 18.37 14.55
C TRP A 372 -17.41 19.41 14.64
N GLN A 373 -18.07 19.65 13.51
CA GLN A 373 -19.23 20.55 13.40
C GLN A 373 -20.51 19.76 13.18
N ASN A 374 -21.37 19.71 14.20
CA ASN A 374 -22.52 18.80 14.28
C ASN A 374 -23.40 18.78 13.02
N VAL A 375 -23.73 19.94 12.43
CA VAL A 375 -24.61 20.01 11.25
C VAL A 375 -23.97 19.36 10.02
N ALA A 376 -22.73 19.72 9.71
CA ALA A 376 -22.02 19.19 8.55
C ALA A 376 -21.70 17.69 8.71
N ILE A 377 -21.30 17.27 9.91
CA ILE A 377 -21.02 15.87 10.24
C ILE A 377 -22.29 15.03 10.13
N ASN A 378 -23.41 15.50 10.68
CA ASN A 378 -24.69 14.79 10.58
C ASN A 378 -25.11 14.55 9.14
N LYS A 379 -24.96 15.56 8.28
CA LYS A 379 -25.24 15.43 6.86
C LYS A 379 -24.37 14.35 6.20
N MET A 380 -23.07 14.31 6.49
CA MET A 380 -22.17 13.30 5.93
C MET A 380 -22.49 11.88 6.42
N ILE A 381 -22.81 11.71 7.71
CA ILE A 381 -23.24 10.41 8.25
C ILE A 381 -24.56 9.97 7.59
N GLU A 382 -25.52 10.89 7.46
CA GLU A 382 -26.81 10.64 6.82
C GLU A 382 -26.64 10.22 5.36
N GLU A 383 -25.83 10.94 4.58
CA GLU A 383 -25.50 10.60 3.19
C GLU A 383 -24.84 9.22 3.08
N ALA A 384 -23.92 8.88 3.99
CA ALA A 384 -23.27 7.57 4.02
C ALA A 384 -24.25 6.42 4.35
N ILE A 385 -25.17 6.64 5.30
CA ILE A 385 -26.22 5.65 5.62
C ILE A 385 -27.14 5.44 4.41
N LEU A 386 -27.56 6.52 3.74
CA LEU A 386 -28.41 6.44 2.56
C LEU A 386 -27.69 5.77 1.37
N GLU A 387 -26.40 6.01 1.20
CA GLU A 387 -25.58 5.29 0.21
C GLU A 387 -25.51 3.80 0.54
N ALA A 388 -25.27 3.44 1.80
CA ALA A 388 -25.22 2.05 2.25
C ALA A 388 -26.57 1.33 2.05
N ASP A 389 -27.69 1.99 2.39
CA ASP A 389 -29.04 1.48 2.17
C ASP A 389 -29.33 1.24 0.68
N LYS A 390 -29.01 2.23 -0.17
CA LYS A 390 -29.15 2.13 -1.62
C LYS A 390 -28.32 0.98 -2.20
N LYS A 391 -27.13 0.74 -1.67
CA LYS A 391 -26.26 -0.38 -2.06
C LYS A 391 -26.80 -1.74 -1.60
N GLY A 392 -27.75 -1.78 -0.67
CA GLY A 392 -28.29 -3.02 -0.11
C GLY A 392 -27.49 -3.56 1.08
N THR A 393 -26.74 -2.69 1.75
CA THR A 393 -26.02 -3.03 2.99
C THR A 393 -27.00 -3.47 4.07
N LYS A 394 -26.66 -4.50 4.84
CA LYS A 394 -27.54 -5.02 5.90
C LYS A 394 -27.41 -4.23 7.20
N VAL A 395 -26.18 -3.86 7.56
CA VAL A 395 -25.88 -3.17 8.83
C VAL A 395 -24.90 -2.03 8.60
N VAL A 396 -25.19 -0.87 9.19
CA VAL A 396 -24.25 0.24 9.35
C VAL A 396 -23.97 0.42 10.84
N SER A 397 -22.69 0.40 11.21
CA SER A 397 -22.24 0.69 12.57
C SER A 397 -21.61 2.08 12.65
N LEU A 398 -21.96 2.82 13.69
CA LEU A 398 -21.46 4.16 13.95
C LEU A 398 -20.29 4.10 14.94
N GLY A 399 -19.06 4.26 14.43
CA GLY A 399 -17.84 4.24 15.22
C GLY A 399 -17.46 5.59 15.81
N LEU A 400 -16.68 5.56 16.90
CA LEU A 400 -16.12 6.75 17.54
C LEU A 400 -17.20 7.80 17.86
N MET A 401 -16.99 9.07 17.51
CA MET A 401 -17.92 10.17 17.80
C MET A 401 -19.16 10.16 16.89
N ASN A 402 -19.21 9.32 15.85
CA ASN A 402 -20.35 9.22 14.93
C ASN A 402 -21.64 8.72 15.62
N GLN A 403 -21.54 8.13 16.81
CA GLN A 403 -22.68 7.64 17.60
C GLN A 403 -23.13 8.61 18.71
N GLY A 404 -22.64 9.85 18.71
CA GLY A 404 -22.89 10.80 19.81
C GLY A 404 -24.39 11.05 20.06
N GLU A 405 -24.79 11.04 21.33
CA GLU A 405 -26.17 11.33 21.75
C GLU A 405 -26.63 12.72 21.28
N GLU A 406 -25.83 13.73 21.62
CA GLU A 406 -26.06 15.13 21.25
C GLU A 406 -25.97 15.35 19.72
N LEU A 407 -25.31 14.43 19.01
CA LEU A 407 -25.14 14.50 17.56
C LEU A 407 -26.37 13.96 16.83
N ASN A 408 -26.76 12.71 17.12
CA ASN A 408 -27.78 12.01 16.36
C ASN A 408 -28.59 10.98 17.18
N ILE A 409 -28.56 11.08 18.50
CA ILE A 409 -29.30 10.20 19.42
C ILE A 409 -28.92 8.73 19.14
N TYR A 410 -27.61 8.44 19.08
CA TYR A 410 -27.08 7.10 18.81
C TYR A 410 -27.61 6.49 17.49
N GLY A 411 -27.79 7.33 16.47
CA GLY A 411 -28.38 6.97 15.16
C GLY A 411 -29.91 7.08 15.07
N GLY A 412 -30.61 7.31 16.19
CA GLY A 412 -32.07 7.46 16.23
C GLY A 412 -32.61 8.62 15.38
N LEU A 413 -31.80 9.66 15.19
CA LEU A 413 -32.12 10.77 14.28
C LEU A 413 -32.35 10.29 12.83
N TYR A 414 -31.52 9.36 12.34
CA TYR A 414 -31.62 8.91 10.94
C TYR A 414 -32.77 7.93 10.74
N VAL A 415 -33.02 7.07 11.74
CA VAL A 415 -34.18 6.15 11.73
C VAL A 415 -35.49 6.93 11.72
N SER A 416 -35.59 8.02 12.50
CA SER A 416 -36.80 8.84 12.55
C SER A 416 -37.02 9.65 11.26
N ARG A 417 -35.94 10.19 10.65
CA ARG A 417 -36.02 10.91 9.37
C ARG A 417 -36.33 10.01 8.18
N HIS A 418 -35.84 8.77 8.20
CA HIS A 418 -35.98 7.83 7.08
C HIS A 418 -36.65 6.53 7.55
N PRO A 419 -37.97 6.54 7.81
CA PRO A 419 -38.68 5.39 8.36
C PRO A 419 -38.72 4.16 7.43
N LYS A 420 -38.29 4.31 6.16
CA LYS A 420 -38.23 3.25 5.15
C LYS A 420 -36.82 2.65 4.98
N LEU A 421 -35.84 3.02 5.82
CA LEU A 421 -34.50 2.42 5.77
C LEU A 421 -34.60 0.89 5.93
N LYS A 422 -33.94 0.18 5.03
CA LYS A 422 -33.80 -1.28 5.07
C LYS A 422 -32.54 -1.68 5.84
N VAL A 423 -31.49 -0.86 5.75
CA VAL A 423 -30.26 -1.02 6.52
C VAL A 423 -30.52 -0.82 8.01
N LYS A 424 -29.94 -1.69 8.84
CA LYS A 424 -30.01 -1.56 10.30
C LYS A 424 -28.86 -0.69 10.80
N ILE A 425 -29.18 0.34 11.57
CA ILE A 425 -28.18 1.20 12.20
C ILE A 425 -27.89 0.68 13.60
N VAL A 426 -26.62 0.53 13.94
CA VAL A 426 -26.16 0.12 15.28
C VAL A 426 -25.08 1.08 15.80
N ASP A 427 -25.15 1.41 17.08
CA ASP A 427 -24.13 2.22 17.77
C ASP A 427 -23.00 1.35 18.37
N GLY A 428 -23.26 0.06 18.58
CA GLY A 428 -22.31 -0.87 19.19
C GLY A 428 -22.26 -0.82 20.72
N SER A 429 -23.09 0.01 21.35
CA SER A 429 -23.10 0.22 22.81
C SER A 429 -23.20 -1.09 23.60
N SER A 430 -24.09 -2.01 23.21
CA SER A 430 -24.29 -3.27 23.93
C SER A 430 -23.07 -4.19 23.90
N LEU A 431 -22.32 -4.20 22.78
CA LEU A 431 -21.09 -4.98 22.67
C LEU A 431 -20.00 -4.39 23.58
N VAL A 432 -19.88 -3.06 23.64
CA VAL A 432 -18.97 -2.37 24.56
C VAL A 432 -19.30 -2.71 26.01
N VAL A 433 -20.58 -2.67 26.40
CA VAL A 433 -21.04 -3.04 27.75
C VAL A 433 -20.63 -4.49 28.07
N ALA A 434 -20.91 -5.43 27.17
CA ALA A 434 -20.57 -6.85 27.38
C ALA A 434 -19.04 -7.06 27.52
N LEU A 435 -18.24 -6.41 26.68
CA LEU A 435 -16.78 -6.47 26.75
C LEU A 435 -16.25 -5.93 28.08
N VAL A 436 -16.71 -4.74 28.50
CA VAL A 436 -16.26 -4.14 29.77
C VAL A 436 -16.63 -5.02 30.96
N LEU A 437 -17.84 -5.57 30.99
CA LEU A 437 -18.26 -6.46 32.07
C LEU A 437 -17.40 -7.74 32.12
N ASN A 438 -17.00 -8.26 30.96
CA ASN A 438 -16.19 -9.47 30.86
C ASN A 438 -14.71 -9.25 31.19
N THR A 439 -14.20 -8.02 31.13
CA THR A 439 -12.81 -7.69 31.48
C THR A 439 -12.62 -7.37 32.96
N ILE A 440 -13.69 -7.16 33.72
CA ILE A 440 -13.60 -6.89 35.15
C ILE A 440 -13.13 -8.16 35.89
N PRO A 441 -12.06 -8.08 36.71
CA PRO A 441 -11.55 -9.24 37.44
C PRO A 441 -12.59 -9.88 38.35
N LYS A 442 -12.60 -11.22 38.40
CA LYS A 442 -13.47 -11.97 39.33
C LYS A 442 -13.15 -11.57 40.78
N GLY A 443 -14.18 -11.41 41.61
CA GLY A 443 -14.06 -10.98 43.01
C GLY A 443 -14.01 -9.47 43.21
N THR A 444 -14.10 -8.67 42.14
CA THR A 444 -14.24 -7.20 42.25
C THR A 444 -15.50 -6.84 43.04
N THR A 445 -15.35 -6.11 44.14
CA THR A 445 -16.47 -5.67 45.00
C THR A 445 -16.84 -4.20 44.79
N GLN A 446 -15.95 -3.40 44.22
CA GLN A 446 -16.17 -1.98 43.94
C GLN A 446 -15.57 -1.57 42.59
N VAL A 447 -16.29 -0.73 41.85
CA VAL A 447 -15.84 -0.17 40.56
C VAL A 447 -16.04 1.34 40.58
N LEU A 448 -15.03 2.08 40.14
CA LEU A 448 -15.10 3.52 39.93
C LEU A 448 -15.24 3.84 38.44
N LEU A 449 -16.38 4.42 38.03
CA LEU A 449 -16.58 4.93 36.69
C LEU A 449 -16.08 6.37 36.60
N ARG A 450 -15.19 6.66 35.65
CA ARG A 450 -14.64 8.01 35.43
C ARG A 450 -15.19 8.61 34.15
N GLY A 451 -15.59 9.89 34.21
CA GLY A 451 -16.07 10.67 33.05
C GLY A 451 -17.57 10.99 33.08
N LYS A 452 -18.09 11.49 31.96
CA LYS A 452 -19.52 11.82 31.77
C LYS A 452 -20.33 10.53 31.67
N LEU A 453 -21.42 10.41 32.44
CA LEU A 453 -22.33 9.28 32.33
C LEU A 453 -23.09 9.38 31.00
N ASN A 454 -23.03 8.30 30.22
CA ASN A 454 -23.77 8.11 28.98
C ASN A 454 -24.52 6.77 29.05
N LYS A 455 -25.29 6.44 28.00
CA LYS A 455 -26.04 5.18 27.90
C LYS A 455 -25.19 3.95 28.25
N VAL A 456 -23.94 3.89 27.78
CA VAL A 456 -23.01 2.77 28.05
C VAL A 456 -22.63 2.70 29.53
N ALA A 457 -22.25 3.83 30.13
CA ALA A 457 -21.90 3.91 31.55
C ALA A 457 -23.07 3.50 32.45
N TYR A 458 -24.29 3.95 32.14
CA TYR A 458 -25.50 3.54 32.87
C TYR A 458 -25.78 2.04 32.75
N ALA A 459 -25.64 1.46 31.54
CA ALA A 459 -25.84 0.02 31.35
C ALA A 459 -24.80 -0.82 32.11
N ILE A 460 -23.53 -0.39 32.13
CA ILE A 460 -22.47 -1.02 32.92
C ILE A 460 -22.79 -0.91 34.41
N ALA A 461 -23.07 0.30 34.90
CA ALA A 461 -23.38 0.54 36.31
C ALA A 461 -24.57 -0.31 36.77
N PHE A 462 -25.65 -0.32 36.00
CA PHE A 462 -26.84 -1.12 36.28
C PHE A 462 -26.49 -2.61 36.40
N LYS A 463 -25.72 -3.16 35.46
CA LYS A 463 -25.38 -4.58 35.46
C LYS A 463 -24.43 -4.97 36.59
N LEU A 464 -23.49 -4.10 36.95
CA LEU A 464 -22.60 -4.29 38.10
C LEU A 464 -23.37 -4.24 39.43
N CYS A 465 -24.29 -3.28 39.59
CA CYS A 465 -25.13 -3.20 40.77
C CYS A 465 -26.00 -4.45 40.94
N GLN A 466 -26.54 -5.02 39.84
CA GLN A 466 -27.25 -6.30 39.89
C GLN A 466 -26.39 -7.47 40.36
N GLN A 467 -25.07 -7.40 40.16
CA GLN A 467 -24.11 -8.40 40.63
C GLN A 467 -23.63 -8.14 42.06
N GLY A 468 -24.20 -7.15 42.77
CA GLY A 468 -23.80 -6.79 44.12
C GLY A 468 -22.50 -5.98 44.20
N ILE A 469 -21.99 -5.49 43.07
CA ILE A 469 -20.77 -4.69 43.00
C ILE A 469 -21.11 -3.21 43.25
N LYS A 470 -20.39 -2.58 44.18
CA LYS A 470 -20.58 -1.16 44.49
C LYS A 470 -19.99 -0.29 43.38
N VAL A 471 -20.82 0.50 42.72
CA VAL A 471 -20.36 1.44 41.68
C VAL A 471 -20.28 2.85 42.26
N SER A 472 -19.15 3.51 42.06
CA SER A 472 -18.95 4.94 42.36
C SER A 472 -18.65 5.68 41.08
N GLN A 473 -18.97 6.99 41.02
CA GLN A 473 -18.62 7.83 39.89
C GLN A 473 -17.63 8.91 40.32
N LEU A 474 -16.59 9.11 39.51
CA LEU A 474 -15.74 10.29 39.57
C LEU A 474 -16.06 11.19 38.36
N SER A 475 -16.81 12.26 38.62
CA SER A 475 -17.02 13.34 37.66
C SER A 475 -15.76 14.20 37.61
N ASN A 476 -14.99 14.12 36.53
CA ASN A 476 -14.03 15.18 36.24
C ASN A 476 -14.86 16.41 35.85
N PHE A 477 -14.85 17.47 36.67
CA PHE A 477 -15.24 18.79 36.19
C PHE A 477 -14.15 19.24 35.21
N SER A 478 -14.49 19.34 33.93
CA SER A 478 -13.68 19.99 32.90
C SER A 478 -14.58 20.85 32.04
#